data_AF-A0A379WQ86-F1
#
_entry.id   AF-A0A379WQ86-F1
#
_cell.length_a   1.000
_cell.length_b   1.000
_cell.length_c   1.000
_cell.angle_alpha   90.00
_cell.angle_beta   90.00
_cell.angle_gamma   90.00
#
_symmetry.space_group_name_H-M   'P 1'
#
loop_
_entity.id
_entity.type
_entity.pdbx_description
1 polymer ?
#
loop_
_entity_poly.entity_id
_entity_poly.type
_entity_poly.pdbx_seq_one_letter_code
_entity_poly.pdbx_strand_id
1 'polypeptide(L)'
;MRLSPPVAPVAIQTATRLRRQLAAGSQVDASHFWREANSLALPLVTAINGADDEREVTFLWRAASPLRGVYVRLNRVTDKDNVTKGMMTQLPTTDIWHLTLRLPASYCGSYTMVEIPPETPDETVLQLGSRFASLVGKADPLNSTPGINVRGNAQESVLALDHAPAQEEWSGCRAYAGSFSPQNIGSPDNVAVCGCIS
;
A
#
# COMPACT_ATOMS: atom_id res chain seq x y z
N MET A 1 -0.50 -9.90 12.75
CA MET A 1 -0.94 -8.61 13.31
C MET A 1 -2.34 -8.34 12.76
N ARG A 2 -3.40 -8.48 13.58
CA ARG A 2 -4.79 -8.31 13.14
C ARG A 2 -5.25 -6.89 13.46
N LEU A 3 -5.83 -6.20 12.49
CA LEU A 3 -6.80 -5.13 12.74
C LEU A 3 -8.12 -5.87 13.09
N SER A 4 -8.80 -5.77 14.24
CA SER A 4 -8.90 -4.71 15.25
C SER A 4 -9.54 -5.25 16.57
N PRO A 5 -9.33 -4.58 17.71
CA PRO A 5 -10.28 -4.52 18.84
C PRO A 5 -11.54 -3.67 18.46
N PRO A 6 -12.61 -3.60 19.27
CA PRO A 6 -13.77 -2.76 18.95
C PRO A 6 -13.35 -1.30 18.74
N VAL A 7 -13.50 -0.82 17.51
CA VAL A 7 -13.24 0.59 17.15
C VAL A 7 -14.22 1.47 17.90
N ALA A 8 -13.72 2.48 18.61
CA ALA A 8 -14.58 3.39 19.39
C ALA A 8 -15.68 4.01 18.49
N PRO A 9 -16.94 4.15 18.95
CA PRO A 9 -18.05 4.66 18.14
C PRO A 9 -17.76 5.99 17.44
N VAL A 10 -16.99 6.87 18.08
CA VAL A 10 -16.54 8.15 17.52
C VAL A 10 -15.67 7.95 16.28
N ALA A 11 -14.72 7.00 16.30
CA ALA A 11 -13.85 6.73 15.16
C ALA A 11 -14.65 6.19 13.96
N ILE A 12 -15.67 5.37 14.19
CA ILE A 12 -16.58 4.87 13.13
C ILE A 12 -17.33 6.04 12.48
N GLN A 13 -17.87 6.96 13.29
CA GLN A 13 -18.60 8.13 12.78
C GLN A 13 -17.68 9.07 11.99
N THR A 14 -16.48 9.34 12.49
CA THR A 14 -15.47 10.15 11.80
C THR A 14 -15.07 9.51 10.47
N ALA A 15 -14.74 8.22 10.45
CA ALA A 15 -14.41 7.50 9.21
C ALA A 15 -15.57 7.57 8.19
N THR A 16 -16.81 7.38 8.64
CA THR A 16 -18.00 7.48 7.79
C THR A 16 -18.20 8.89 7.23
N ARG A 17 -17.89 9.94 8.01
CA ARG A 17 -17.93 11.33 7.53
C ARG A 17 -16.87 11.58 6.46
N LEU A 18 -15.61 11.20 6.73
CA LEU A 18 -14.52 11.39 5.77
C LEU A 18 -14.81 10.67 4.45
N ARG A 19 -15.25 9.41 4.50
CA ARG A 19 -15.63 8.65 3.30
C ARG A 19 -16.74 9.32 2.49
N ARG A 20 -17.75 9.89 3.15
CA ARG A 20 -18.81 10.66 2.46
C ARG A 20 -18.27 11.92 1.81
N GLN A 21 -17.37 12.65 2.46
CA GLN A 21 -16.73 13.84 1.88
C GLN A 21 -15.91 13.48 0.64
N LEU A 22 -15.12 12.39 0.71
CA LEU A 22 -14.35 11.87 -0.42
C LEU A 22 -15.25 11.47 -1.59
N ALA A 23 -16.33 10.72 -1.32
CA ALA A 23 -17.26 10.26 -2.35
C ALA A 23 -18.07 11.40 -2.99
N ALA A 24 -18.40 12.44 -2.22
CA ALA A 24 -19.14 13.60 -2.72
C ALA A 24 -18.29 14.52 -3.61
N GLY A 25 -16.95 14.44 -3.53
CA GLY A 25 -16.04 15.31 -4.27
C GLY A 25 -16.22 16.81 -3.95
N SER A 26 -16.88 17.13 -2.83
CA SER A 26 -17.21 18.49 -2.44
C SER A 26 -16.00 19.25 -1.90
N GLN A 27 -16.06 20.58 -1.89
CA GLN A 27 -15.04 21.40 -1.23
C GLN A 27 -14.96 21.04 0.27
N VAL A 28 -13.77 20.65 0.72
CA VAL A 28 -13.48 20.31 2.12
C VAL A 28 -12.47 21.30 2.69
N ASP A 29 -12.59 21.58 3.99
CA ASP A 29 -11.48 22.17 4.74
C ASP A 29 -10.39 21.10 4.91
N ALA A 30 -9.32 21.23 4.13
CA ALA A 30 -8.21 20.27 4.14
C ALA A 30 -7.53 20.18 5.53
N SER A 31 -7.44 21.27 6.27
CA SER A 31 -6.82 21.28 7.59
C SER A 31 -7.66 20.50 8.61
N HIS A 32 -8.97 20.69 8.56
CA HIS A 32 -9.90 19.91 9.39
C HIS A 32 -9.90 18.44 8.98
N PHE A 33 -9.96 18.15 7.67
CA PHE A 33 -9.92 16.79 7.13
C PHE A 33 -8.69 16.01 7.64
N TRP A 34 -7.50 16.60 7.54
CA TRP A 34 -6.27 15.92 7.99
C TRP A 34 -6.21 15.73 9.50
N ARG A 35 -6.77 16.65 10.30
CA ARG A 35 -6.87 16.45 11.74
C ARG A 35 -7.72 15.23 12.09
N GLU A 36 -8.84 15.05 11.38
CA GLU A 36 -9.71 13.91 11.56
C GLU A 36 -9.06 12.61 11.06
N ALA A 37 -8.51 12.61 9.86
CA ALA A 37 -7.84 11.46 9.27
C ALA A 37 -6.70 10.94 10.16
N ASN A 38 -5.87 11.84 10.70
CA ASN A 38 -4.76 11.48 11.60
C ASN A 38 -5.19 10.94 12.96
N SER A 39 -6.47 11.06 13.33
CA SER A 39 -7.00 10.47 14.56
C SER A 39 -7.57 9.05 14.35
N LEU A 40 -7.53 8.55 13.11
CA LEU A 40 -8.03 7.23 12.73
C LEU A 40 -6.87 6.27 12.39
N ALA A 41 -7.16 4.98 12.45
CA ALA A 41 -6.30 3.98 11.82
C ALA A 41 -6.47 4.07 10.30
N LEU A 42 -5.35 4.16 9.57
CA LEU A 42 -5.32 4.26 8.11
C LEU A 42 -4.54 3.06 7.51
N PRO A 43 -4.92 2.56 6.33
CA PRO A 43 -6.07 2.96 5.49
C PRO A 43 -7.44 2.76 6.17
N LEU A 44 -8.47 3.53 5.79
CA LEU A 44 -9.80 3.36 6.37
C LEU A 44 -10.42 2.05 5.87
N VAL A 45 -10.81 1.17 6.78
CA VAL A 45 -11.47 -0.10 6.46
C VAL A 45 -12.92 -0.04 6.94
N THR A 46 -13.87 -0.39 6.08
CA THR A 46 -15.28 -0.48 6.45
C THR A 46 -15.89 -1.78 5.94
N ALA A 47 -16.74 -2.40 6.76
CA ALA A 47 -17.57 -3.52 6.34
C ALA A 47 -18.65 -3.06 5.33
N ILE A 48 -19.01 -3.95 4.41
CA ILE A 48 -20.05 -3.71 3.41
C ILE A 48 -21.31 -4.44 3.87
N ASN A 49 -22.43 -3.72 3.98
CA ASN A 49 -23.70 -4.34 4.36
C ASN A 49 -24.09 -5.43 3.35
N GLY A 50 -24.22 -6.67 3.82
CA GLY A 50 -24.58 -7.82 3.00
C GLY A 50 -23.41 -8.48 2.25
N ALA A 51 -22.16 -8.10 2.53
CA ALA A 51 -20.97 -8.73 1.97
C ALA A 51 -19.87 -8.89 3.05
N ASP A 52 -20.05 -9.88 3.92
CA ASP A 52 -19.16 -10.14 5.07
C ASP A 52 -17.75 -10.58 4.67
N ASP A 53 -17.58 -11.08 3.45
CA ASP A 53 -16.32 -11.52 2.86
C ASP A 53 -15.57 -10.40 2.13
N GLU A 54 -16.07 -9.17 2.15
CA GLU A 54 -15.44 -8.02 1.50
C GLU A 54 -15.38 -6.78 2.39
N ARG A 55 -14.40 -5.91 2.10
CA ARG A 55 -14.20 -4.64 2.78
C ARG A 55 -14.01 -3.52 1.77
N GLU A 56 -14.53 -2.35 2.08
CA GLU A 56 -14.13 -1.12 1.42
C GLU A 56 -12.90 -0.56 2.13
N VAL A 57 -11.80 -0.44 1.39
CA VAL A 57 -10.52 0.07 1.88
C VAL A 57 -10.22 1.38 1.19
N THR A 58 -10.15 2.47 1.96
CA THR A 58 -9.86 3.81 1.45
C THR A 58 -8.44 4.22 1.84
N PHE A 59 -7.60 4.35 0.82
CA PHE A 59 -6.25 4.88 0.89
C PHE A 59 -6.28 6.40 0.80
N LEU A 60 -5.42 7.06 1.57
CA LEU A 60 -5.24 8.50 1.55
C LEU A 60 -3.78 8.84 1.31
N TRP A 61 -3.54 9.91 0.56
CA TRP A 61 -2.20 10.47 0.39
C TRP A 61 -2.27 11.99 0.49
N ARG A 62 -1.27 12.57 1.17
CA ARG A 62 -1.11 14.02 1.31
C ARG A 62 0.04 14.48 0.44
N ALA A 63 -0.26 15.17 -0.66
CA ALA A 63 0.76 15.66 -1.57
C ALA A 63 1.45 16.91 -1.00
N ALA A 64 2.78 16.90 -0.92
CA ALA A 64 3.57 18.05 -0.47
C ALA A 64 3.77 19.13 -1.56
N SER A 65 3.55 18.76 -2.82
CA SER A 65 3.69 19.61 -4.00
C SER A 65 2.69 19.19 -5.08
N PRO A 66 2.46 19.99 -6.13
CA PRO A 66 1.61 19.60 -7.25
C PRO A 66 2.10 18.31 -7.93
N LEU A 67 1.18 17.38 -8.17
CA LEU A 67 1.43 16.09 -8.82
C LEU A 67 0.49 15.93 -10.01
N ARG A 68 0.94 15.19 -11.03
CA ARG A 68 0.08 14.69 -12.10
C ARG A 68 -0.92 13.67 -11.56
N GLY A 69 -0.47 12.85 -10.62
CA GLY A 69 -1.23 11.73 -10.08
C GLY A 69 -0.57 11.11 -8.87
N VAL A 70 -1.33 10.28 -8.16
CA VAL A 70 -0.79 9.36 -7.15
C VAL A 70 -1.33 7.97 -7.47
N TYR A 71 -0.47 6.97 -7.38
CA TYR A 71 -0.80 5.58 -7.67
C TYR A 71 -0.53 4.71 -6.44
N VAL A 72 -1.52 3.92 -6.02
CA VAL A 72 -1.37 2.88 -5.00
C VAL A 72 -0.93 1.59 -5.70
N ARG A 73 0.32 1.17 -5.45
CA ARG A 73 0.83 -0.13 -5.93
C ARG A 73 0.57 -1.19 -4.87
N LEU A 74 -0.59 -1.83 -4.97
CA LEU A 74 -1.08 -2.88 -4.09
C LEU A 74 -0.82 -4.24 -4.73
N ASN A 75 -0.04 -5.08 -4.04
CA ASN A 75 0.41 -6.37 -4.55
C ASN A 75 -0.77 -7.25 -5.02
N ARG A 76 -0.68 -7.81 -6.24
CA ARG A 76 -1.73 -8.63 -6.88
C ARG A 76 -3.08 -7.95 -7.12
N VAL A 77 -3.27 -6.69 -6.76
CA VAL A 77 -4.55 -5.97 -6.94
C VAL A 77 -4.45 -4.90 -8.02
N THR A 78 -3.47 -4.01 -7.90
CA THR A 78 -3.27 -2.90 -8.85
C THR A 78 -1.99 -3.06 -9.68
N ASP A 79 -1.18 -4.08 -9.38
CA ASP A 79 0.02 -4.42 -10.14
C ASP A 79 -0.27 -4.95 -11.56
N LYS A 80 0.81 -5.09 -12.36
CA LYS A 80 0.79 -5.55 -13.75
C LYS A 80 -0.11 -4.66 -14.61
N ASP A 81 -1.10 -5.25 -15.27
CA ASP A 81 -1.99 -4.56 -16.21
C ASP A 81 -3.16 -3.85 -15.51
N ASN A 82 -3.22 -3.86 -14.17
CA ASN A 82 -4.30 -3.25 -13.37
C ASN A 82 -4.00 -1.81 -12.92
N VAL A 83 -3.08 -1.11 -13.58
CA VAL A 83 -2.61 0.23 -13.19
C VAL A 83 -3.75 1.20 -12.93
N THR A 84 -4.75 1.23 -13.82
CA THR A 84 -5.91 2.13 -13.70
C THR A 84 -6.66 1.95 -12.38
N LYS A 85 -6.72 0.73 -11.82
CA LYS A 85 -7.39 0.48 -10.53
C LYS A 85 -6.65 1.12 -9.35
N GLY A 86 -5.34 1.33 -9.48
CA GLY A 86 -4.54 1.96 -8.43
C GLY A 86 -4.45 3.48 -8.51
N MET A 87 -5.02 4.11 -9.54
CA MET A 87 -4.96 5.56 -9.71
C MET A 87 -5.86 6.27 -8.69
N MET A 88 -5.27 7.14 -7.89
CA MET A 88 -5.98 7.95 -6.91
C MET A 88 -6.63 9.16 -7.58
N THR A 89 -7.73 9.63 -6.99
CA THR A 89 -8.40 10.88 -7.36
C THR A 89 -8.02 11.97 -6.36
N GLN A 90 -7.74 13.17 -6.85
CA GLN A 90 -7.52 14.34 -6.01
C GLN A 90 -8.85 15.00 -5.67
N LEU A 91 -9.06 15.36 -4.41
CA LEU A 91 -10.15 16.28 -4.07
C LEU A 91 -9.81 17.69 -4.63
N PRO A 92 -10.72 18.32 -5.41
CA PRO A 92 -10.43 19.56 -6.11
C PRO A 92 -9.83 20.64 -5.19
N THR A 93 -8.77 21.30 -5.64
CA THR A 93 -8.10 22.41 -4.94
C THR A 93 -7.43 22.06 -3.60
N THR A 94 -7.26 20.78 -3.27
CA THR A 94 -6.64 20.33 -2.01
C THR A 94 -5.38 19.49 -2.23
N ASP A 95 -4.66 19.20 -1.16
CA ASP A 95 -3.53 18.26 -1.12
C ASP A 95 -3.96 16.79 -0.90
N ILE A 96 -5.27 16.52 -0.92
CA ILE A 96 -5.85 15.22 -0.57
C ILE A 96 -6.06 14.38 -1.82
N TRP A 97 -5.38 13.23 -1.86
CA TRP A 97 -5.59 12.17 -2.82
C TRP A 97 -6.24 10.98 -2.13
N HIS A 98 -7.19 10.33 -2.80
CA HIS A 98 -7.86 9.16 -2.26
C HIS A 98 -8.12 8.07 -3.31
N LEU A 99 -8.19 6.84 -2.86
CA LEU A 99 -8.65 5.69 -3.64
C LEU A 99 -9.42 4.74 -2.72
N THR A 100 -10.63 4.36 -3.10
CA THR A 100 -11.40 3.33 -2.39
C THR A 100 -11.46 2.07 -3.24
N LEU A 101 -10.99 0.96 -2.69
CA LEU A 101 -11.04 -0.36 -3.30
C LEU A 101 -11.96 -1.28 -2.50
N ARG A 102 -12.69 -2.16 -3.21
CA ARG A 102 -13.37 -3.31 -2.61
C ARG A 102 -12.41 -4.49 -2.66
N LEU A 103 -12.04 -5.02 -1.49
CA LEU A 103 -11.08 -6.11 -1.34
C LEU A 103 -11.71 -7.27 -0.57
N PRO A 104 -11.31 -8.53 -0.83
CA PRO A 104 -11.68 -9.65 0.02
C PRO A 104 -11.24 -9.39 1.46
N ALA A 105 -12.08 -9.62 2.45
CA ALA A 105 -11.78 -9.46 3.88
C ALA A 105 -10.59 -10.33 4.34
N SER A 106 -10.23 -11.34 3.56
CA SER A 106 -9.06 -12.19 3.76
C SER A 106 -7.75 -11.64 3.17
N TYR A 107 -7.77 -10.48 2.52
CA TYR A 107 -6.60 -9.91 1.86
C TYR A 107 -5.52 -9.54 2.88
N CYS A 108 -4.29 -9.97 2.59
CA CYS A 108 -3.08 -9.57 3.28
C CYS A 108 -1.97 -9.36 2.24
N GLY A 109 -1.37 -8.18 2.21
CA GLY A 109 -0.33 -7.86 1.24
C GLY A 109 0.33 -6.52 1.49
N SER A 110 1.48 -6.31 0.82
CA SER A 110 2.19 -5.05 0.88
C SER A 110 1.69 -4.05 -0.18
N TYR A 111 1.96 -2.78 0.08
CA TYR A 111 1.71 -1.71 -0.86
C TYR A 111 2.67 -0.53 -0.69
N THR A 112 2.73 0.29 -1.72
CA THR A 112 3.44 1.58 -1.72
C THR A 112 2.60 2.66 -2.42
N MET A 113 2.90 3.91 -2.09
CA MET A 113 2.36 5.10 -2.74
C MET A 113 3.39 5.63 -3.73
N VAL A 114 3.01 5.77 -4.99
CA VAL A 114 3.87 6.31 -6.04
C VAL A 114 3.34 7.68 -6.45
N GLU A 115 4.12 8.71 -6.18
CA GLU A 115 3.84 10.05 -6.68
C GLU A 115 4.24 10.15 -8.15
N ILE A 116 3.36 10.73 -8.97
CA ILE A 116 3.58 10.94 -10.41
C ILE A 116 3.82 12.44 -10.62
N PRO A 117 5.07 12.86 -10.90
CA PRO A 117 5.39 14.26 -11.19
C PRO A 117 4.60 14.83 -12.39
N PRO A 118 4.35 16.15 -12.45
CA PRO A 118 3.60 16.81 -13.54
C PRO A 118 4.03 16.40 -14.95
N GLU A 119 5.33 16.39 -15.23
CA GLU A 119 5.92 16.14 -16.56
C GLU A 119 6.14 14.64 -16.86
N THR A 120 5.54 13.73 -16.10
CA THR A 120 5.73 12.29 -16.32
C THR A 120 5.05 11.85 -17.63
N PRO A 121 5.74 11.15 -18.55
CA PRO A 121 5.11 10.62 -19.77
C PRO A 121 4.05 9.55 -19.52
N ASP A 122 3.06 9.44 -20.40
CA ASP A 122 1.98 8.45 -20.31
C ASP A 122 2.49 7.01 -20.29
N GLU A 123 3.51 6.70 -21.10
CA GLU A 123 4.16 5.39 -21.13
C GLU A 123 4.76 5.00 -19.77
N THR A 124 5.28 5.98 -19.01
CA THR A 124 5.83 5.75 -17.68
C THR A 124 4.69 5.47 -16.70
N VAL A 125 3.57 6.18 -16.82
CA VAL A 125 2.37 5.93 -16.01
C VAL A 125 1.81 4.53 -16.26
N LEU A 126 1.72 4.11 -17.53
CA LEU A 126 1.24 2.76 -17.90
C LEU A 126 2.15 1.64 -17.37
N GLN A 127 3.42 1.92 -17.10
CA GLN A 127 4.37 0.95 -16.57
C GLN A 127 4.41 0.88 -15.04
N LEU A 128 3.63 1.68 -14.32
CA LEU A 128 3.64 1.72 -12.84
C LEU A 128 3.31 0.38 -12.16
N GLY A 129 2.50 -0.46 -12.81
CA GLY A 129 2.19 -1.81 -12.34
C GLY A 129 3.31 -2.83 -12.60
N SER A 130 4.26 -2.51 -13.46
CA SER A 130 5.35 -3.39 -13.86
C SER A 130 6.36 -3.63 -12.73
N ARG A 131 7.16 -4.69 -12.88
CA ARG A 131 8.35 -4.91 -12.07
C ARG A 131 9.49 -3.93 -12.38
N PHE A 132 9.40 -3.24 -13.51
CA PHE A 132 10.38 -2.28 -14.02
C PHE A 132 9.91 -0.83 -13.93
N ALA A 133 8.90 -0.54 -13.09
CA ALA A 133 8.44 0.83 -12.87
C ALA A 133 9.61 1.74 -12.48
N SER A 134 9.79 2.84 -13.20
CA SER A 134 10.89 3.79 -13.00
C SER A 134 10.65 4.74 -11.82
N LEU A 135 9.39 4.98 -11.47
CA LEU A 135 9.01 5.79 -10.32
C LEU A 135 9.05 4.96 -9.03
N VAL A 136 9.66 5.54 -8.00
CA VAL A 136 9.89 4.88 -6.71
C VAL A 136 8.64 4.99 -5.83
N GLY A 137 8.16 3.85 -5.35
CA GLY A 137 7.11 3.79 -4.34
C GLY A 137 7.64 4.09 -2.94
N LYS A 138 6.84 4.82 -2.17
CA LYS A 138 7.09 5.16 -0.76
C LYS A 138 6.17 4.34 0.13
N ALA A 139 6.66 3.97 1.31
CA ALA A 139 5.77 3.51 2.38
C ALA A 139 4.72 4.60 2.67
N ASP A 140 3.51 4.17 2.99
CA ASP A 140 2.43 5.04 3.43
C ASP A 140 2.74 5.58 4.84
N PRO A 141 3.02 6.89 4.99
CA PRO A 141 3.35 7.49 6.28
C PRO A 141 2.13 7.57 7.21
N LEU A 142 0.91 7.39 6.69
CA LEU A 142 -0.32 7.41 7.46
C LEU A 142 -0.65 6.04 8.05
N ASN A 143 -0.06 4.96 7.51
CA ASN A 143 -0.25 3.62 8.04
C ASN A 143 0.65 3.40 9.26
N SER A 144 0.03 3.21 10.43
CA SER A 144 0.73 2.97 11.70
C SER A 144 1.21 1.53 11.87
N THR A 145 0.85 0.62 10.95
CA THR A 145 1.34 -0.76 10.96
C THR A 145 2.82 -0.77 10.60
N PRO A 146 3.68 -1.50 11.35
CA PRO A 146 5.08 -1.67 10.99
C PRO A 146 5.20 -2.16 9.54
N GLY A 147 5.98 -1.42 8.75
CA GLY A 147 6.28 -1.81 7.37
C GLY A 147 7.18 -3.05 7.30
N ILE A 148 7.36 -3.55 6.08
CA ILE A 148 8.33 -4.60 5.79
C ILE A 148 9.55 -4.00 5.08
N ASN A 149 10.74 -4.49 5.44
CA ASN A 149 11.96 -4.16 4.72
C ASN A 149 12.09 -5.07 3.48
N VAL A 150 12.06 -4.47 2.31
CA VAL A 150 12.24 -5.15 1.03
C VAL A 150 13.64 -4.84 0.50
N ARG A 151 14.44 -5.90 0.27
CA ARG A 151 15.80 -5.83 -0.29
C ARG A 151 16.74 -4.88 0.48
N GLY A 152 16.61 -4.84 1.80
CA GLY A 152 17.53 -4.15 2.72
C GLY A 152 17.36 -2.63 2.83
N ASN A 153 16.79 -1.96 1.81
CA ASN A 153 16.82 -0.49 1.74
C ASN A 153 15.46 0.17 1.49
N ALA A 154 14.43 -0.58 1.09
CA ALA A 154 13.10 -0.04 0.81
C ALA A 154 12.10 -0.51 1.87
N GLN A 155 11.26 0.41 2.36
CA GLN A 155 10.13 0.06 3.21
C GLN A 155 8.83 0.05 2.42
N GLU A 156 8.04 -1.00 2.59
CA GLU A 156 6.67 -1.08 2.08
C GLU A 156 5.69 -1.15 3.26
N SER A 157 4.50 -0.58 3.08
CA SER A 157 3.44 -0.66 4.07
C SER A 157 2.68 -1.97 3.93
N VAL A 158 2.11 -2.46 5.03
CA VAL A 158 1.33 -3.71 5.06
C VAL A 158 -0.14 -3.39 5.26
N LEU A 159 -1.00 -4.03 4.48
CA LEU A 159 -2.43 -4.10 4.70
C LEU A 159 -2.81 -5.54 5.00
N ALA A 160 -3.34 -5.78 6.20
CA ALA A 160 -3.91 -7.07 6.60
C ALA A 160 -5.34 -6.84 7.09
N LEU A 161 -6.32 -7.37 6.35
CA LEU A 161 -7.74 -7.24 6.69
C LEU A 161 -8.15 -8.24 7.78
N ASP A 162 -9.31 -8.02 8.37
CA ASP A 162 -9.76 -8.65 9.61
C ASP A 162 -10.04 -10.15 9.49
N HIS A 163 -10.32 -10.66 8.27
CA HIS A 163 -10.43 -12.10 8.00
C HIS A 163 -9.16 -12.70 7.38
N ALA A 164 -8.05 -11.94 7.31
CA ALA A 164 -6.79 -12.49 6.83
C ALA A 164 -6.34 -13.66 7.74
N PRO A 165 -5.81 -14.76 7.16
CA PRO A 165 -5.30 -15.87 7.96
C PRO A 165 -4.29 -15.39 9.00
N ALA A 166 -4.40 -15.89 10.24
CA ALA A 166 -3.41 -15.58 11.25
C ALA A 166 -2.04 -16.14 10.84
N GLN A 167 -1.00 -15.33 11.05
CA GLN A 167 0.39 -15.72 10.93
C GLN A 167 0.97 -15.72 12.34
N GLU A 168 0.60 -16.74 13.13
CA GLU A 168 0.91 -16.79 14.56
C GLU A 168 2.42 -16.88 14.83
N GLU A 169 3.13 -17.50 13.89
CA GLU A 169 4.59 -17.64 13.86
C GLU A 169 5.28 -16.27 13.82
N TRP A 170 4.60 -15.24 13.33
CA TRP A 170 5.12 -13.88 13.17
C TRP A 170 4.52 -12.91 14.20
N SER A 171 3.71 -13.40 15.14
CA SER A 171 3.19 -12.60 16.25
C SER A 171 4.09 -12.69 17.49
N GLY A 172 4.58 -11.51 17.93
CA GLY A 172 5.29 -11.33 19.20
C GLY A 172 6.82 -11.33 19.09
N CYS A 173 7.48 -11.01 20.22
CA CYS A 173 8.95 -10.93 20.35
C CYS A 173 9.63 -12.30 20.50
N ARG A 174 9.06 -13.39 19.95
CA ARG A 174 9.74 -14.69 20.00
C ARG A 174 10.86 -14.69 18.97
N ALA A 175 12.06 -14.35 19.44
CA ALA A 175 13.28 -14.52 18.68
C ALA A 175 13.57 -16.03 18.57
N TYR A 176 13.10 -16.65 17.49
CA TYR A 176 13.57 -17.97 17.11
C TYR A 176 14.97 -17.82 16.52
N ALA A 177 15.99 -18.21 17.29
CA ALA A 177 17.37 -18.22 16.81
C ALA A 177 17.61 -19.50 16.00
N GLY A 178 17.75 -19.36 14.68
CA GLY A 178 18.20 -20.40 13.78
C GLY A 178 19.55 -20.03 13.18
N SER A 179 20.44 -21.00 13.02
CA SER A 179 21.64 -20.83 12.20
C SER A 179 21.36 -21.33 10.79
N PHE A 180 21.62 -20.49 9.79
CA PHE A 180 21.69 -20.93 8.40
C PHE A 180 23.15 -21.27 8.09
N SER A 181 23.46 -22.54 7.89
CA SER A 181 24.75 -22.95 7.35
C SER A 181 24.64 -23.05 5.83
N PRO A 182 25.32 -22.18 5.05
CA PRO A 182 25.36 -22.32 3.61
C PRO A 182 26.16 -23.59 3.27
N GLN A 183 25.46 -24.70 3.01
CA GLN A 183 26.09 -25.86 2.39
C GLN A 183 25.91 -25.74 0.88
N ASN A 184 27.02 -25.61 0.16
CA ASN A 184 27.13 -25.61 -1.30
C ASN A 184 26.23 -24.60 -2.06
N ILE A 185 26.46 -23.31 -1.84
CA ILE A 185 26.20 -22.32 -2.90
C ILE A 185 27.47 -22.29 -3.74
N GLY A 186 27.44 -22.93 -4.91
CA GLY A 186 28.62 -23.05 -5.79
C GLY A 186 29.30 -21.71 -6.01
N SER A 187 30.60 -21.66 -5.74
CA SER A 187 31.44 -20.49 -5.99
C SER A 187 31.56 -20.24 -7.51
N PRO A 188 31.58 -18.98 -7.99
CA PRO A 188 31.71 -18.65 -9.41
C PRO A 188 33.12 -18.86 -10.01
N ASP A 189 34.09 -19.37 -9.25
CA ASP A 189 35.50 -19.45 -9.68
C ASP A 189 35.91 -20.81 -10.24
N ASN A 190 35.19 -21.32 -11.23
CA ASN A 190 35.77 -22.31 -12.15
C ASN A 190 35.66 -21.81 -13.59
N VAL A 191 36.74 -21.15 -14.01
CA VAL A 191 37.02 -20.74 -15.38
C VAL A 191 36.99 -22.00 -16.26
N ALA A 192 35.88 -22.19 -17.00
CA ALA A 192 35.90 -23.07 -18.15
C ALA A 192 36.65 -22.34 -19.27
N VAL A 193 37.91 -22.74 -19.45
CA VAL A 193 38.72 -22.42 -20.63
C VAL A 193 37.99 -22.97 -21.85
N CYS A 194 37.41 -22.07 -22.65
CA CYS A 194 36.96 -22.41 -24.00
C CYS A 194 38.21 -22.41 -24.90
N GLY A 195 38.83 -23.59 -25.04
CA GLY A 195 39.96 -23.83 -25.92
C GLY A 195 39.51 -24.17 -27.35
N CYS A 196 39.80 -23.23 -28.24
CA CYS A 196 40.06 -23.33 -29.69
C CYS A 196 38.98 -23.88 -30.64
N ILE A 197 38.58 -22.98 -31.55
CA ILE A 197 38.25 -23.29 -32.93
C ILE A 197 39.58 -23.46 -33.69
N SER A 198 39.75 -24.60 -34.35
CA SER A 198 40.38 -24.76 -35.67
C SER A 198 39.91 -26.07 -36.27
#